data_AF-A0A4Y7U3D0-F1
#
_entry.id   AF-A0A4Y7U3D0-F1
#
_cell.length_a   1.000
_cell.length_b   1.000
_cell.length_c   1.000
_cell.angle_alpha   90.00
_cell.angle_beta   90.00
_cell.angle_gamma   90.00
#
_symmetry.space_group_name_H-M   'P 1'
#
loop_
_entity.id
_entity.type
_entity.pdbx_description
1 polymer ?
#
loop_
_entity_poly.entity_id
_entity_poly.type
_entity_poly.pdbx_seq_one_letter_code
_entity_poly.pdbx_strand_id
1 'polypeptide(L)'
;WKAEIIKDEKEKLLSWQALADASVENVGKVVFKQKGRATELDITISYRAPLGIAGESAAKLLNPFFEKMVNDDVQNLKTYLESGHNKKVVV
;
A
#
# COMPACT_ATOMS: atom_id res chain seq x y z
N TRP A 1 4.42 6.42 -4.69
CA TRP A 1 5.45 5.53 -5.31
C TRP A 1 4.90 4.94 -6.60
N LYS A 2 5.75 4.27 -7.40
CA LYS A 2 5.33 3.47 -8.57
C LYS A 2 5.39 1.98 -8.20
N ALA A 3 4.42 1.20 -8.66
CA ALA A 3 4.32 -0.23 -8.38
C ALA A 3 3.63 -0.96 -9.54
N GLU A 4 3.82 -2.28 -9.59
CA GLU A 4 3.15 -3.18 -10.52
C GLU A 4 2.29 -4.21 -9.77
N ILE A 5 1.23 -4.69 -10.43
CA ILE A 5 0.40 -5.78 -9.91
C ILE A 5 1.12 -7.10 -10.21
N ILE A 6 1.43 -7.86 -9.16
CA ILE A 6 2.09 -9.16 -9.27
C ILE A 6 1.09 -10.32 -9.21
N LYS A 7 -0.13 -10.06 -8.70
CA LYS A 7 -1.21 -11.05 -8.69
C LYS A 7 -2.57 -10.37 -8.65
N ASP A 8 -3.47 -10.84 -9.52
CA ASP A 8 -4.87 -10.43 -9.59
C ASP A 8 -5.74 -11.69 -9.73
N GLU A 9 -6.32 -12.11 -8.61
CA GLU A 9 -7.38 -13.11 -8.57
C GLU A 9 -8.69 -12.43 -8.21
N LYS A 10 -9.59 -12.37 -9.20
CA LYS A 10 -10.92 -11.79 -9.05
C LYS A 10 -11.59 -12.26 -7.76
N GLU A 11 -12.07 -11.29 -6.97
CA GLU A 11 -12.81 -11.49 -5.71
C GLU A 11 -12.05 -12.26 -4.62
N LYS A 12 -10.74 -12.45 -4.77
CA LYS A 12 -9.92 -13.23 -3.83
C LYS A 12 -8.68 -12.50 -3.35
N LEU A 13 -7.86 -12.01 -4.29
CA LEU A 13 -6.54 -11.48 -3.96
C LEU A 13 -6.08 -10.46 -5.00
N LEU A 14 -5.67 -9.30 -4.52
CA LEU A 14 -4.87 -8.36 -5.29
C LEU A 14 -3.53 -8.16 -4.57
N SER A 15 -2.41 -8.23 -5.27
CA SER A 15 -1.10 -7.92 -4.68
C SER A 15 -0.20 -7.16 -5.64
N TRP A 16 0.66 -6.33 -5.08
CA TRP A 16 1.56 -5.46 -5.82
C TRP A 16 2.95 -5.43 -5.21
N GLN A 17 3.90 -4.98 -6.02
CA GLN A 17 5.27 -4.71 -5.64
C GLN A 17 5.75 -3.40 -6.28
N ALA A 18 6.52 -2.62 -5.52
CA ALA A 18 7.16 -1.42 -6.03
C ALA A 18 8.10 -1.72 -7.19
N LEU A 19 8.13 -0.83 -8.18
CA LEU A 19 9.13 -0.90 -9.25
C LEU A 19 10.53 -0.63 -8.70
N ALA A 20 11.56 -1.11 -9.40
CA ALA A 20 12.96 -0.93 -8.99
C ALA A 20 13.37 0.55 -8.90
N ASP A 21 12.73 1.45 -9.67
CA ASP A 21 12.97 2.90 -9.65
C ASP A 21 12.09 3.65 -8.64
N ALA A 22 11.28 2.94 -7.85
CA ALA A 22 10.38 3.56 -6.90
C ALA A 22 11.16 4.23 -5.76
N SER A 23 10.77 5.46 -5.41
CA SER A 23 11.35 6.22 -4.29
C SER A 23 11.12 5.57 -2.91
N VAL A 24 10.16 4.65 -2.82
CA VAL A 24 9.84 3.87 -1.62
C VAL A 24 9.56 2.43 -2.05
N GLU A 25 10.40 1.52 -1.57
CA GLU A 25 10.15 0.08 -1.66
C GLU A 25 8.90 -0.26 -0.84
N ASN A 26 7.92 -0.88 -1.50
CA ASN A 26 6.74 -1.41 -0.84
C ASN A 26 6.24 -2.68 -1.52
N VAL A 27 5.63 -3.54 -0.73
CA VAL A 27 4.86 -4.69 -1.20
C VAL A 27 3.55 -4.71 -0.44
N GLY A 28 2.49 -5.15 -1.08
CA GLY A 28 1.22 -5.27 -0.38
C GLY A 28 0.27 -6.24 -1.03
N LYS A 29 -0.77 -6.57 -0.27
CA LYS A 29 -1.87 -7.41 -0.70
C LYS A 29 -3.17 -7.01 -0.04
N VAL A 30 -4.26 -7.23 -0.77
CA VAL A 30 -5.64 -7.22 -0.29
C VAL A 30 -6.21 -8.61 -0.50
N VAL A 31 -6.66 -9.25 0.57
CA VAL A 31 -7.46 -10.47 0.50
C VAL A 31 -8.93 -10.08 0.71
N PHE A 32 -9.78 -10.52 -0.20
CA PHE A 32 -11.21 -10.28 -0.16
C PHE A 32 -11.91 -11.47 0.50
N LYS A 33 -12.74 -11.20 1.51
CA LYS A 33 -13.52 -12.23 2.20
C LYS A 33 -14.99 -11.87 2.24
N GLN A 34 -15.86 -12.84 1.94
CA GLN A 34 -17.29 -12.66 2.10
C GLN A 34 -17.65 -12.53 3.59
N LYS A 35 -18.40 -11.49 3.95
CA LYS A 35 -18.94 -11.29 5.30
C LYS A 35 -20.42 -10.94 5.24
N GLY A 36 -21.27 -11.96 5.17
CA GLY A 36 -22.72 -11.78 5.00
C GLY A 36 -23.03 -11.09 3.67
N ARG A 37 -23.61 -9.88 3.71
CA ARG A 37 -23.85 -9.04 2.52
C ARG A 37 -22.74 -8.00 2.27
N ALA A 38 -21.66 -8.06 3.02
CA ALA A 38 -20.52 -7.17 2.92
C ALA A 38 -19.27 -7.95 2.48
N THR A 39 -18.21 -7.20 2.15
CA THR A 39 -16.87 -7.73 1.93
C THR A 39 -15.98 -7.25 3.07
N GLU A 40 -15.28 -8.19 3.71
CA GLU A 40 -14.19 -7.88 4.62
C GLU A 40 -12.88 -7.87 3.82
N LEU A 41 -12.05 -6.86 4.05
CA LEU A 41 -10.76 -6.70 3.38
C LEU A 41 -9.65 -6.90 4.40
N ASP A 42 -8.82 -7.92 4.17
CA ASP A 42 -7.57 -8.10 4.90
C ASP A 42 -6.45 -7.44 4.09
N ILE A 43 -5.98 -6.30 4.58
CA ILE A 43 -4.95 -5.50 3.90
C ILE A 43 -3.63 -5.65 4.65
N THR A 44 -2.57 -6.00 3.93
CA THR A 44 -1.20 -6.02 4.47
C THR A 44 -0.31 -5.21 3.55
N ILE A 45 0.42 -4.25 4.09
CA ILE A 45 1.39 -3.45 3.34
C ILE A 45 2.68 -3.40 4.14
N SER A 46 3.80 -3.64 3.46
CA SER A 46 5.14 -3.51 4.02
C SER A 46 5.88 -2.42 3.27
N TYR A 47 6.50 -1.52 4.03
CA TYR A 47 7.30 -0.43 3.51
C TYR A 47 8.75 -0.59 3.97
N ARG A 48 9.69 -0.29 3.08
CA ARG A 48 11.10 -0.10 3.43
C ARG A 48 11.48 1.35 3.13
N ALA A 49 11.93 2.05 4.18
CA ALA A 49 12.44 3.40 4.02
C ALA A 49 13.71 3.40 3.16
N PRO A 50 13.90 4.40 2.27
CA PRO A 50 15.14 4.53 1.52
C PRO A 50 16.31 4.78 2.48
N LEU A 51 17.30 3.88 2.46
CA LEU A 51 18.54 4.02 3.21
C LEU A 51 19.40 5.09 2.53
N GLY A 52 19.39 6.31 3.07
CA GLY A 52 20.32 7.35 2.65
C GLY A 52 21.75 6.97 3.04
N ILE A 53 22.63 6.78 2.05
CA ILE A 53 24.06 6.63 2.23
C ILE A 53 24.61 7.91 2.88
N ALA A 54 24.91 7.87 4.19
CA ALA A 54 25.84 8.80 4.84
C ALA A 54 26.23 8.29 6.25
N GLY A 55 27.28 7.46 6.32
CA GLY A 55 28.08 7.26 7.53
C GLY A 55 27.44 6.46 8.68
N GLU A 56 28.30 6.04 9.63
CA GLU A 56 28.00 5.18 10.79
C GLU A 56 26.94 5.72 11.78
N SER A 57 26.29 6.84 11.44
CA SER A 57 25.22 7.48 12.22
C SER A 57 23.84 7.42 11.55
N ALA A 58 23.65 6.59 10.50
CA ALA A 58 22.38 6.46 9.77
C ALA A 58 21.42 5.39 10.32
N ALA A 59 21.77 4.69 11.40
CA ALA A 59 21.02 3.53 11.90
C ALA A 59 19.63 3.83 12.51
N LYS A 60 19.16 5.10 12.53
CA LYS A 60 17.99 5.50 13.32
C LYS A 60 16.93 6.40 12.69
N LEU A 61 16.94 6.65 11.38
CA LEU A 61 15.97 7.59 10.81
C LEU A 61 14.92 6.92 9.90
N LEU A 62 13.96 6.24 10.54
CA LEU A 62 12.56 6.47 10.15
C LEU A 62 12.33 7.97 10.34
N ASN A 63 12.54 8.76 9.29
CA ASN A 63 12.38 10.21 9.42
C ASN A 63 10.87 10.52 9.56
N PRO A 64 10.48 11.58 10.31
CA PRO A 64 9.07 11.94 10.49
C PRO A 64 8.31 12.15 9.17
N PHE A 65 9.01 12.53 8.11
CA PHE A 65 8.45 12.68 6.78
C PHE A 65 7.98 11.33 6.18
N PHE A 66 8.77 10.27 6.33
CA PHE A 66 8.43 8.92 5.89
C PHE A 66 7.26 8.35 6.70
N GLU A 67 7.29 8.51 8.02
CA GLU A 67 6.16 8.11 8.88
C GLU A 67 4.87 8.80 8.47
N LYS A 68 4.93 10.12 8.23
CA LYS A 68 3.79 10.89 7.74
C LYS A 68 3.31 10.39 6.39
N MET A 69 4.21 10.14 5.44
CA MET A 69 3.86 9.63 4.11
C MET A 69 3.12 8.29 4.19
N VAL A 70 3.64 7.34 4.98
CA VAL A 70 3.02 6.02 5.18
C VAL A 70 1.64 6.16 5.85
N ASN A 71 1.53 7.01 6.88
CA ASN A 71 0.26 7.24 7.56
C ASN A 71 -0.78 7.88 6.62
N ASP A 72 -0.39 8.89 5.85
CA ASP A 72 -1.28 9.57 4.91
C ASP A 72 -1.80 8.59 3.85
N ASP A 73 -0.96 7.68 3.35
CA ASP A 73 -1.38 6.65 2.39
C ASP A 73 -2.38 5.65 2.98
N VAL A 74 -2.16 5.18 4.21
CA VAL A 74 -3.10 4.29 4.90
C VAL A 74 -4.45 4.99 5.14
N GLN A 75 -4.44 6.26 5.55
CA GLN A 75 -5.68 7.01 5.74
C GLN A 75 -6.42 7.24 4.42
N ASN A 76 -5.70 7.59 3.35
CA ASN A 76 -6.29 7.79 2.03
C ASN A 76 -6.93 6.50 1.50
N LEU A 77 -6.27 5.34 1.69
CA LEU A 77 -6.84 4.05 1.32
C LEU A 77 -8.14 3.77 2.09
N LYS A 78 -8.12 3.97 3.41
CA LYS A 78 -9.31 3.80 4.25
C LYS A 78 -10.45 4.70 3.78
N THR A 79 -10.19 6.00 3.62
CA THR A 79 -11.20 6.96 3.16
C THR A 79 -11.72 6.61 1.77
N TYR A 80 -10.85 6.18 0.85
CA TYR A 80 -11.26 5.74 -0.49
C TYR A 80 -12.25 4.57 -0.42
N LEU A 81 -11.93 3.55 0.38
CA LEU A 81 -12.80 2.37 0.57
C LEU A 81 -14.13 2.70 1.27
N GLU A 82 -14.09 3.58 2.28
CA GLU A 82 -15.28 3.95 3.07
C GLU A 82 -16.18 4.97 2.37
N SER A 83 -15.63 5.85 1.52
CA SER A 83 -16.38 6.87 0.80
C SER A 83 -17.31 6.32 -0.27
N GLY A 84 -17.23 5.02 -0.58
CA GLY A 84 -18.15 4.36 -1.50
C GLY A 84 -18.10 4.94 -2.90
N HIS A 85 -16.92 5.34 -3.40
CA HIS A 85 -16.69 5.79 -4.77
C HIS A 85 -16.92 4.66 -5.81
N ASN A 86 -18.13 4.11 -5.84
CA ASN A 86 -18.71 3.35 -6.92
C ASN A 86 -19.21 4.32 -8.00
N LYS A 87 -18.30 5.06 -8.64
CA LYS A 87 -18.57 5.56 -9.99
C LYS A 87 -17.84 4.63 -10.95
N LYS A 88 -18.63 3.86 -11.69
CA LYS A 88 -18.23 2.95 -12.78
C LYS A 88 -16.92 3.40 -13.43
N VAL A 89 -15.85 2.64 -13.22
CA VAL A 89 -14.72 2.65 -14.15
C VAL A 89 -15.13 1.71 -15.29
N VAL A 90 -15.59 2.30 -16.39
CA VAL A 90 -15.68 1.61 -17.67
C VAL A 90 -14.26 1.60 -18.22
N VAL A 91 -13.69 0.40 -18.38
CA VAL A 91 -12.48 0.18 -19.18
C VAL A 91 -12.89 0.13 -20.64
#